data_AF-A0A0B1TFM1-F1
#
_entry.id   AF-A0A0B1TFM1-F1
#
_cell.length_a   1.000
_cell.length_b   1.000
_cell.length_c   1.000
_cell.angle_alpha   90.00
_cell.angle_beta   90.00
_cell.angle_gamma   90.00
#
_symmetry.space_group_name_H-M   'P 1'
#
loop_
_entity.id
_entity.type
_entity.pdbx_description
1 polymer ?
#
loop_
_entity_poly.entity_id
_entity_poly.type
_entity_poly.pdbx_seq_one_letter_code
_entity_poly.pdbx_strand_id
1 'polypeptide(L)'
;MTDYIMKSCKKSCGYCGPIEPKYDLNRLAPNLRPLAFLVGKWRSEQDGKAIFPTIPVFTYGEEIEISIPSDILRAQRALNYT
;
A
#
# COMPACT_ATOMS: atom_id res chain seq x y z
N MET A 1 -1.23 32.88 1.63
CA MET A 1 0.09 32.23 1.71
C MET A 1 0.04 30.72 1.44
N THR A 2 -1.15 30.11 1.30
CA THR A 2 -1.37 28.66 1.09
C THR A 2 -1.49 28.24 -0.38
N ASP A 3 -1.94 29.11 -1.29
CA ASP A 3 -2.21 28.74 -2.70
C ASP A 3 -0.96 28.31 -3.50
N TYR A 4 0.19 28.93 -3.23
CA TYR A 4 1.45 28.56 -3.89
C TYR A 4 1.92 27.17 -3.47
N ILE A 5 1.77 26.81 -2.20
CA ILE A 5 2.16 25.50 -1.67
C ILE A 5 1.24 24.40 -2.24
N MET A 6 -0.07 24.67 -2.36
CA MET A 6 -1.01 23.73 -2.98
C MET A 6 -0.73 23.48 -4.47
N LYS A 7 -0.28 24.50 -5.22
CA LYS A 7 0.07 24.37 -6.65
C LYS A 7 1.44 23.72 -6.87
N SER A 8 2.44 24.14 -6.10
CA SER A 8 3.85 23.80 -6.34
C SER A 8 4.31 22.56 -5.56
N CYS A 9 3.61 22.19 -4.48
CA CYS A 9 4.03 21.09 -3.61
C CYS A 9 2.83 20.23 -3.14
N LYS A 10 2.26 19.47 -4.08
CA LYS A 10 1.09 18.60 -3.86
C LYS A 10 1.27 17.58 -2.72
N LYS A 11 2.51 17.20 -2.41
CA LYS A 11 2.82 16.24 -1.32
C LYS A 11 2.96 16.90 0.07
N SER A 12 3.20 18.21 0.13
CA SER A 12 3.37 18.95 1.40
C SER A 12 2.14 19.74 1.82
N CYS A 13 1.17 19.94 0.92
CA CYS A 13 -0.05 20.69 1.21
C CYS A 13 -1.08 19.92 2.06
N GLY A 14 -0.83 18.63 2.37
CA GLY A 14 -1.77 17.78 3.11
C GLY A 14 -3.06 17.42 2.35
N TYR A 15 -3.24 17.97 1.14
CA TYR A 15 -4.36 17.65 0.26
C TYR A 15 -3.97 16.52 -0.69
N CYS A 16 -4.00 15.30 -0.17
CA CYS A 16 -4.04 14.11 -1.00
C CYS A 16 -5.44 14.05 -1.62
N GLY A 17 -5.55 13.95 -2.94
CA GLY A 17 -6.85 13.93 -3.64
C GLY A 17 -7.76 12.77 -3.23
N PRO A 18 -8.81 12.45 -4.02
CA PRO A 18 -9.71 11.35 -3.66
C PRO A 18 -8.94 10.03 -3.48
N ILE A 19 -9.31 9.28 -2.43
CA ILE A 19 -8.72 7.97 -2.14
C ILE A 19 -9.04 7.03 -3.30
N GLU A 20 -8.02 6.36 -3.83
CA GLU A 20 -8.23 5.37 -4.88
C GLU A 20 -9.14 4.24 -4.35
N PRO A 21 -10.11 3.76 -5.15
CA PRO A 21 -11.06 2.76 -4.67
C PRO A 21 -10.41 1.48 -4.12
N LYS A 22 -9.22 1.14 -4.60
CA LYS A 22 -8.43 -0.02 -4.15
C LYS A 22 -7.81 0.13 -2.75
N TYR A 23 -7.84 1.34 -2.18
CA TYR A 23 -7.39 1.64 -0.81
C TYR A 23 -8.50 2.18 0.09
N ASP A 24 -9.73 2.31 -0.41
CA ASP A 24 -10.87 2.77 0.38
C ASP A 24 -11.34 1.67 1.34
N LEU A 25 -10.97 1.80 2.62
CA LEU A 25 -11.30 0.85 3.68
C LEU A 25 -12.82 0.64 3.87
N ASN A 26 -13.66 1.58 3.42
CA ASN A 26 -15.11 1.40 3.45
C ASN A 26 -15.59 0.31 2.49
N ARG A 27 -14.78 0.00 1.46
CA ARG A 27 -15.06 -1.06 0.48
C ARG A 27 -14.55 -2.43 0.94
N LEU A 28 -13.83 -2.50 2.06
CA LEU A 28 -13.26 -3.74 2.58
C LEU A 28 -14.35 -4.65 3.16
N ALA A 29 -14.28 -5.94 2.84
CA ALA A 29 -15.22 -6.93 3.38
C ALA A 29 -15.17 -6.97 4.92
N PRO A 30 -16.30 -7.09 5.63
CA PRO A 30 -16.33 -7.03 7.10
C PRO A 30 -15.39 -8.01 7.80
N ASN A 31 -15.21 -9.21 7.24
CA ASN A 31 -14.33 -10.24 7.78
C ASN A 31 -12.83 -9.92 7.61
N LEU A 32 -12.48 -8.96 6.76
CA LEU A 32 -11.10 -8.50 6.55
C LEU A 32 -10.77 -7.22 7.31
N ARG A 33 -11.73 -6.59 8.00
CA ARG A 33 -11.50 -5.39 8.82
C ARG A 33 -10.33 -5.52 9.82
N PRO A 34 -10.11 -6.67 10.49
CA PRO A 34 -8.93 -6.83 11.35
C PRO A 34 -7.59 -6.68 10.62
N LEU A 35 -7.59 -6.87 9.29
CA LEU A 35 -6.42 -6.74 8.42
C LEU A 35 -6.39 -5.41 7.66
N ALA A 36 -7.30 -4.47 7.96
CA ALA A 36 -7.39 -3.19 7.25
C ALA A 36 -6.08 -2.39 7.27
N PHE A 37 -5.30 -2.53 8.34
CA PHE A 37 -4.01 -1.85 8.48
C PHE A 37 -2.98 -2.27 7.43
N LEU A 38 -3.16 -3.42 6.76
CA LEU A 38 -2.26 -3.90 5.71
C LEU A 38 -2.51 -3.18 4.37
N VAL A 39 -3.70 -2.63 4.13
CA VAL A 39 -4.08 -2.03 2.85
C VAL A 39 -3.27 -0.77 2.60
N GLY A 40 -2.50 -0.75 1.52
CA GLY A 40 -1.60 0.34 1.17
C GLY A 40 -0.36 -0.14 0.42
N LYS A 41 0.59 0.78 0.25
CA LYS A 41 1.93 0.51 -0.30
C LYS A 41 2.96 0.58 0.82
N TRP A 42 3.80 -0.44 0.90
CA TRP A 42 4.87 -0.59 1.86
C TRP A 42 6.18 -0.63 1.11
N ARG A 43 7.20 0.06 1.61
CA ARG A 43 8.52 0.11 0.98
C ARG A 43 9.60 0.02 2.05
N SER A 44 10.55 -0.88 1.85
CA SER A 44 11.81 -0.92 2.58
C SER A 44 12.96 -0.82 1.58
N GLU A 45 13.91 0.07 1.82
CA GLU A 45 14.99 0.30 0.85
C GLU A 45 16.20 -0.60 1.09
N GLN A 46 16.48 -1.00 2.34
CA GLN A 46 17.71 -1.75 2.69
C GLN A 46 17.58 -2.71 3.88
N ASP A 47 16.38 -2.95 4.43
CA ASP A 47 16.25 -3.78 5.65
C ASP A 47 16.05 -5.28 5.36
N GLY A 48 15.69 -5.64 4.13
CA GLY A 48 15.55 -7.03 3.72
C GLY A 48 16.91 -7.73 3.70
N LYS A 49 17.08 -8.79 4.48
CA LYS A 49 18.30 -9.61 4.51
C LYS A 49 17.99 -11.06 4.22
N ALA A 50 18.54 -11.58 3.14
CA ALA A 50 18.42 -12.99 2.76
C ALA A 50 19.57 -13.82 3.35
N ILE A 51 19.23 -14.90 4.05
CA ILE A 51 20.19 -15.84 4.63
C ILE A 51 19.74 -17.25 4.27
N PHE A 52 20.58 -18.00 3.56
CA PHE A 52 20.31 -19.39 3.19
C PHE A 52 21.61 -20.19 3.17
N PRO A 53 21.63 -21.50 3.54
CA PRO A 53 22.88 -22.24 3.70
C PRO A 53 23.79 -22.31 2.45
N THR A 54 23.21 -22.28 1.25
CA THR A 54 23.94 -22.42 -0.03
C THR A 54 23.97 -21.14 -0.88
N ILE A 55 23.33 -20.06 -0.43
CA ILE A 55 23.28 -18.78 -1.14
C ILE A 55 24.00 -17.74 -0.28
N PRO A 56 24.96 -16.98 -0.81
CA PRO A 56 25.62 -15.91 -0.07
C PRO A 56 24.62 -14.93 0.53
N VAL A 57 24.93 -14.40 1.71
CA VAL A 57 24.08 -13.41 2.37
C VAL A 57 24.06 -12.11 1.55
N PHE A 58 22.88 -11.58 1.29
CA PHE A 58 22.71 -10.30 0.62
C PHE A 58 21.51 -9.53 1.19
N THR A 59 21.44 -8.24 0.88
CA THR A 59 20.32 -7.37 1.24
C THR A 59 19.54 -6.94 0.00
N TYR A 60 18.25 -6.68 0.17
CA TYR A 60 17.37 -6.24 -0.91
C TYR A 60 16.40 -5.18 -0.42
N GLY A 61 16.04 -4.26 -1.32
CA GLY A 61 14.89 -3.38 -1.15
C GLY A 61 13.63 -4.12 -1.61
N GLU A 62 12.51 -3.82 -0.95
CA GLU A 62 11.21 -4.43 -1.22
C GLU A 62 10.13 -3.35 -1.31
N GLU A 63 9.20 -3.53 -2.24
CA GLU A 63 7.95 -2.79 -2.29
C GLU A 63 6.82 -3.81 -2.33
N ILE A 64 5.85 -3.65 -1.43
CA ILE A 64 4.65 -4.48 -1.34
C ILE A 64 3.43 -3.59 -1.49
N GLU A 65 2.50 -3.98 -2.35
CA GLU A 65 1.20 -3.35 -2.47
C GLU A 65 0.09 -4.35 -2.09
N ILE A 66 -0.66 -4.00 -1.05
CA ILE A 66 -1.84 -4.75 -0.61
C ILE A 66 -3.06 -3.89 -0.93
N SER A 67 -3.97 -4.42 -1.73
CA SER A 67 -5.11 -3.64 -2.24
C SER A 67 -6.43 -4.42 -2.25
N ILE A 68 -7.54 -3.67 -2.24
CA ILE A 68 -8.89 -4.21 -2.29
C ILE A 68 -9.23 -4.58 -3.75
N PRO A 69 -9.74 -5.81 -4.01
CA PRO A 69 -10.14 -6.23 -5.35
C PRO A 69 -11.18 -5.28 -5.99
N SER A 70 -11.14 -5.19 -7.31
CA SER A 70 -12.14 -4.42 -8.08
C SER A 70 -13.54 -5.04 -7.97
N ASP A 71 -14.57 -4.28 -8.34
CA ASP A 71 -15.98 -4.71 -8.17
C ASP A 71 -16.34 -6.02 -8.90
N ILE A 72 -15.58 -6.38 -9.94
CA ILE A 72 -15.75 -7.64 -10.69
C ILE A 72 -15.40 -8.86 -9.82
N LEU A 73 -14.49 -8.70 -8.86
CA LEU A 73 -14.00 -9.74 -7.95
C LEU A 73 -14.44 -9.52 -6.50
N ARG A 74 -15.40 -8.62 -6.23
CA ARG A 74 -15.85 -8.27 -4.87
C ARG A 74 -16.47 -9.44 -4.09
N ALA A 75 -16.92 -10.49 -4.78
CA ALA A 75 -17.38 -11.72 -4.14
C ALA A 75 -16.24 -12.47 -3.42
N GLN A 76 -14.99 -12.22 -3.84
CA GLN A 76 -13.81 -12.82 -3.25
C GLN A 76 -13.43 -12.05 -1.98
N ARG A 77 -13.59 -12.69 -0.83
CA ARG A 77 -13.20 -12.17 0.49
C ARG A 77 -11.68 -12.25 0.68
N ALA A 78 -10.94 -11.60 -0.22
CA ALA A 78 -9.48 -11.63 -0.28
C ALA A 78 -8.90 -10.22 -0.52
N LEU A 79 -7.59 -10.09 -0.30
CA LEU A 79 -6.79 -8.91 -0.68
C LEU A 79 -5.89 -9.28 -1.86
N ASN A 80 -5.66 -8.33 -2.75
CA ASN A 80 -4.62 -8.46 -3.78
C ASN A 80 -3.25 -8.17 -3.16
N TYR A 81 -2.22 -8.90 -3.61
CA TYR A 81 -0.83 -8.75 -3.18
C TYR A 81 0.07 -8.71 -4.42
N THR A 82 0.91 -7.68 -4.51
CA THR A 82 1.92 -7.50 -5.57
C THR A 82 3.18 -6.90 -5.00
#